data_AF-A0AAN7MYA8-F1
#
_entry.id   AF-A0AAN7MYA8-F1
#
_cell.length_a   1.000
_cell.length_b   1.000
_cell.length_c   1.000
_cell.angle_alpha   90.00
_cell.angle_beta   90.00
_cell.angle_gamma   90.00
#
_symmetry.space_group_name_H-M   'P 1'
#
loop_
_entity.id
_entity.type
_entity.pdbx_description
1 polymer ?
#
loop_
_entity_poly.entity_id
_entity_poly.type
_entity_poly.pdbx_seq_one_letter_code
_entity_poly.pdbx_strand_id
1 'polypeptide(L)' 'MGAAVSYVADLLQVPAILLKAVANIVDTGNPSVEEFHENLTDVSNVLSEAVGKLVNSIKGKRLSEL' A
#
# COMPACT_ATOMS: atom_id res chain seq x y z
N MET A 1 2.17 -10.72 -4.18
CA MET A 1 3.39 -9.92 -3.89
C MET A 1 3.57 -9.61 -2.41
N GLY A 2 2.59 -9.05 -1.69
CA GLY A 2 2.74 -8.74 -0.25
C GLY A 2 3.21 -9.91 0.64
N ALA A 3 2.71 -11.13 0.39
CA ALA A 3 3.12 -12.30 1.17
C ALA A 3 4.62 -12.64 1.06
N ALA A 4 5.23 -12.45 -0.11
CA ALA A 4 6.66 -12.69 -0.28
C ALA A 4 7.50 -11.65 0.47
N VAL A 5 7.05 -10.38 0.48
CA VAL A 5 7.68 -9.31 1.27
C VAL A 5 7.59 -9.63 2.76
N SER A 6 6.42 -10.03 3.25
CA SER A 6 6.23 -10.44 4.65
C SER A 6 7.08 -11.65 5.01
N TYR A 7 7.18 -12.64 4.12
CA TYR A 7 8.01 -13.82 4.35
C TYR A 7 9.49 -13.46 4.56
N VAL A 8 10.03 -12.59 3.71
CA VAL A 8 11.44 -12.15 3.85
C VAL A 8 11.62 -11.28 5.10
N ALA A 9 10.66 -10.41 5.42
CA ALA A 9 10.70 -9.59 6.63
C ALA A 9 10.69 -10.45 7.90
N ASP A 10 9.86 -11.48 7.94
CA ASP A 10 9.80 -12.47 9.02
C ASP A 10 11.12 -13.26 9.13
N LEU A 11 11.68 -13.73 8.02
CA LEU A 11 12.97 -14.42 8.00
C LEU A 11 14.10 -13.56 8.59
N LEU A 12 14.08 -12.26 8.33
CA LEU A 12 15.07 -11.31 8.83
C LEU A 12 14.72 -10.71 10.20
N GLN A 13 13.56 -11.07 10.77
CA GLN A 13 13.05 -10.53 12.04
C GLN A 13 12.98 -8.99 12.03
N VAL A 14 12.60 -8.41 10.90
CA VAL A 14 12.40 -6.95 10.75
C VAL A 14 10.91 -6.62 10.63
N PRO A 15 10.43 -5.55 11.28
CA PRO A 15 9.03 -5.13 11.12
C PRO A 15 8.72 -4.73 9.67
N ALA A 16 7.57 -5.14 9.16
CA ALA A 16 7.07 -4.75 7.85
C ALA A 16 5.64 -4.24 7.92
N ILE A 17 5.37 -3.11 7.27
CA ILE A 17 4.03 -2.54 7.09
C ILE A 17 3.69 -2.63 5.60
N LEU A 18 2.54 -3.23 5.29
CA LEU A 18 2.02 -3.33 3.93
C LEU A 18 0.85 -2.36 3.76
N LEU A 19 1.06 -1.31 2.97
CA LEU A 19 -0.01 -0.42 2.55
C LEU A 19 -0.43 -0.80 1.11
N LYS A 20 -1.72 -1.07 0.92
CA LYS A 20 -2.30 -1.38 -0.39
C LYS A 20 -3.44 -0.44 -0.68
N ALA A 21 -3.52 0.02 -1.93
CA ALA A 21 -4.64 0.81 -2.40
C ALA A 21 -5.42 0.01 -3.45
N VAL A 22 -6.74 0.13 -3.42
CA VAL A 22 -7.64 -0.59 -4.32
C VAL A 22 -7.71 0.17 -5.63
N ALA A 23 -7.10 -0.38 -6.69
CA ALA A 23 -7.08 0.20 -8.03
C ALA A 23 -8.17 -0.36 -8.95
N ASN A 24 -8.73 -1.52 -8.61
CA ASN A 24 -9.82 -2.15 -9.35
C ASN A 24 -10.66 -3.02 -8.39
N ILE A 25 -11.95 -3.11 -8.65
CA ILE A 25 -12.87 -4.00 -7.94
C ILE A 25 -12.97 -5.30 -8.76
N VAL A 26 -12.54 -6.42 -8.17
CA VAL A 26 -12.45 -7.71 -8.87
C VAL A 26 -13.84 -8.23 -9.26
N ASP A 27 -14.85 -7.94 -8.45
CA ASP A 27 -16.21 -8.46 -8.63
C ASP A 27 -17.00 -7.74 -9.74
N THR A 28 -16.56 -6.57 -10.20
CA THR A 28 -17.25 -5.78 -11.24
C THR A 28 -16.77 -6.07 -12.65
N GLY A 29 -15.89 -7.06 -12.82
CA GLY A 29 -15.28 -7.40 -14.10
C GLY A 29 -14.00 -6.62 -14.40
N ASN A 30 -13.42 -6.86 -15.58
CA ASN A 30 -12.19 -6.18 -15.98
C ASN A 30 -12.51 -4.77 -16.51
N PRO A 31 -11.80 -3.73 -16.04
CA PRO A 31 -11.97 -2.37 -16.55
C PRO A 31 -11.52 -2.27 -18.01
N SER A 32 -12.00 -1.24 -18.71
CA SER A 32 -11.36 -0.84 -19.97
C SER A 32 -9.91 -0.38 -19.74
N VAL A 33 -9.13 -0.23 -20.81
CA VAL A 33 -7.74 0.26 -20.70
C VAL A 33 -7.71 1.69 -20.16
N GLU A 34 -8.67 2.50 -20.59
CA GLU A 34 -8.83 3.89 -20.17
C GLU A 34 -9.19 3.99 -18.69
N GLU A 35 -10.19 3.24 -18.24
CA GLU A 35 -10.59 3.18 -16.83
C GLU A 35 -9.47 2.67 -15.93
N PHE A 36 -8.70 1.67 -16.40
CA PHE A 36 -7.55 1.16 -15.66
C PHE A 36 -6.47 2.24 -15.46
N HIS A 37 -6.17 3.03 -16.50
CA HIS A 37 -5.18 4.11 -16.42
C HIS A 37 -5.63 5.28 -15.55
N GLU A 38 -6.91 5.65 -15.62
CA GLU A 38 -7.49 6.69 -14.78
C GLU A 38 -7.46 6.27 -13.31
N ASN A 39 -7.99 5.08 -13.00
CA ASN A 39 -7.96 4.52 -11.65
C ASN A 39 -6.53 4.40 -11.11
N LEU A 40 -5.57 4.00 -11.94
CA LEU A 40 -4.17 3.88 -11.52
C LEU A 40 -3.56 5.25 -11.18
N THR A 41 -3.92 6.30 -11.93
CA THR A 41 -3.46 7.66 -11.67
C THR A 41 -4.02 8.18 -10.35
N ASP A 42 -5.33 8.05 -10.17
CA ASP A 42 -6.03 8.53 -8.97
C ASP A 42 -5.57 7.78 -7.73
N VAL A 43 -5.52 6.44 -7.80
CA VAL A 43 -5.10 5.62 -6.67
C VAL A 43 -3.63 5.85 -6.31
N SER A 44 -2.76 6.14 -7.28
CA SER A 44 -1.35 6.47 -7.03
C SER A 44 -1.22 7.78 -6.25
N ASN A 45 -2.02 8.79 -6.59
CA ASN A 45 -2.03 10.07 -5.86
C ASN A 45 -2.51 9.87 -4.42
N VAL A 46 -3.61 9.14 -4.23
CA VAL A 46 -4.15 8.82 -2.89
C VAL A 46 -3.15 8.00 -2.07
N LEU A 47 -2.50 7.00 -2.69
CA LEU A 47 -1.50 6.18 -2.02
C LEU A 47 -0.28 7.03 -1.62
N SER A 48 0.18 7.95 -2.47
CA SER A 48 1.27 8.86 -2.16
C SER A 48 0.95 9.76 -0.96
N GLU A 49 -0.26 10.33 -0.91
CA GLU A 49 -0.71 11.12 0.23
C GLU A 49 -0.78 10.28 1.52
N ALA A 50 -1.31 9.06 1.43
CA ALA A 50 -1.41 8.14 2.55
C ALA A 50 -0.03 7.73 3.09
N VAL A 51 0.94 7.49 2.20
CA VAL A 51 2.34 7.22 2.59
C VAL A 51 2.93 8.43 3.31
N GLY A 52 2.73 9.64 2.81
CA GLY A 52 3.18 10.87 3.48
C GLY A 52 2.62 11.00 4.91
N LYS A 53 1.32 10.76 5.08
CA LYS A 53 0.67 10.73 6.40
C LYS A 53 1.23 9.64 7.32
N LEU A 54 1.44 8.44 6.79
CA LEU A 54 2.01 7.31 7.54
C LEU A 54 3.43 7.61 8.04
N VAL A 55 4.31 8.10 7.17
CA VAL A 55 5.69 8.48 7.53
C VAL A 55 5.69 9.55 8.62
N ASN A 56 4.84 10.58 8.48
CA ASN A 56 4.69 11.61 9.50
C ASN A 56 4.15 11.05 10.83
N SER A 57 3.25 10.07 10.79
CA SER A 57 2.73 9.41 12.00
C SER A 57 3.78 8.56 12.70
N ILE A 58 4.67 7.89 11.96
CA ILE A 58 5.73 7.03 12.51
C ILE A 58 6.89 7.85 13.08
N LYS A 59 7.15 9.04 12.53
CA LYS A 59 8.28 9.89 12.91
C LYS A 59 8.31 10.13 14.44
N GLY A 60 9.39 9.67 15.07
CA GLY A 60 9.62 9.85 16.52
C GLY A 60 8.93 8.83 17.42
N LYS A 61 8.16 7.88 16.88
CA LYS A 61 7.52 6.80 17.64
C LYS A 61 8.37 5.53 17.66
N ARG A 62 8.28 4.76 18.74
CA ARG A 62 8.75 3.37 18.82
C ARG A 62 7.73 2.44 18.15
N LEU A 63 8.17 1.25 17.79
CA LEU A 63 7.29 0.22 17.22
C LEU A 63 6.13 -0.13 18.15
N SER A 64 6.33 -0.11 19.47
CA SER A 64 5.28 -0.37 20.47
C SER A 64 4.21 0.73 20.55
N GLU A 65 4.43 1.87 19.90
CA GLU A 65 3.51 3.03 19.87
C GLU A 65 2.80 3.17 18.52
N LEU A 66 3.05 2.22 17.59
CA LEU A 66 2.37 2.07 16.31
C LEU A 66 1.22 1.07 16.45
#